data_AF-A0A7I7LD99-F1
#
_entry.id   AF-A0A7I7LD99-F1
#
_cell.length_a   1.000
_cell.length_b   1.000
_cell.length_c   1.000
_cell.angle_alpha   90.00
_cell.angle_beta   90.00
_cell.angle_gamma   90.00
#
_symmetry.space_group_name_H-M   'P 1'
#
loop_
_entity.id
_entity.type
_entity.pdbx_description
1 polymer ?
#
loop_
_entity_poly.entity_id
_entity_poly.type
_entity_poly.pdbx_seq_one_letter_code
_entity_poly.pdbx_strand_id
1 'polypeptide(L)'
;MLWQGPSPRVGELIRQVAKAVLDGSQQWLDEYDRVTMAANPAIADDPVLAEATRRSIRSSLIHWAAANVSNPGAPVAPNLGPEPLSIARDMVRRGLDPFTFRIAQTVGWRLWMGVAFGLTSDPDELRELFEVTYRSISEFVEATSAGIAAQMQRERDELARGTHAERREVTALILDGAPISRQRAEVRLGIRAQPHTYRRRHLE
;
A
#
# COMPACT_ATOMS: atom_id res chain seq x y z
N MET A 1 24.34 6.43 6.55
CA MET A 1 24.36 7.68 7.33
C MET A 1 23.68 7.42 8.66
N LEU A 2 24.23 7.92 9.77
CA LEU A 2 23.57 7.85 11.08
C LEU A 2 22.36 8.80 11.05
N TRP A 3 21.18 8.33 11.47
CA TRP A 3 20.00 9.18 11.58
C TRP A 3 20.24 10.23 12.66
N GLN A 4 20.39 11.48 12.26
CA GLN A 4 20.52 12.59 13.20
C GLN A 4 19.13 13.02 13.63
N GLY A 5 18.84 12.83 14.93
CA GLY A 5 17.61 13.30 15.56
C GLY A 5 17.62 14.81 15.76
N PRO A 6 16.44 15.42 15.97
CA PRO A 6 16.32 16.85 16.21
C PRO A 6 16.94 17.27 17.55
N SER A 7 17.23 18.56 17.68
CA SER A 7 17.52 19.21 18.96
C SER A 7 16.36 18.96 19.95
N PRO A 8 16.61 18.96 21.28
CA PRO A 8 15.55 18.71 22.26
C PRO A 8 14.36 19.65 22.12
N ARG A 9 14.62 20.93 21.78
CA ARG A 9 13.60 21.95 21.57
C ARG A 9 12.74 21.64 20.34
N VAL A 10 13.37 21.33 19.21
CA VAL A 10 12.64 20.97 17.98
C VAL A 10 11.94 19.62 18.12
N GLY A 11 12.50 18.66 18.85
CA GLY A 11 11.82 17.42 19.18
C GLY A 11 10.51 17.65 19.93
N GLU A 12 10.47 18.60 20.85
CA GLU A 12 9.23 18.98 21.54
C GLU A 12 8.25 19.72 20.62
N LEU A 13 8.73 20.60 19.73
CA LEU A 13 7.87 21.23 18.72
C LEU A 13 7.25 20.20 17.78
N ILE A 14 8.02 19.23 17.27
CA ILE A 14 7.52 18.14 16.44
C ILE A 14 6.44 17.35 17.18
N ARG A 15 6.64 17.06 18.47
CA ARG A 15 5.65 16.37 19.31
C ARG A 15 4.35 17.18 19.43
N GLN A 16 4.44 18.49 19.60
CA GLN A 16 3.28 19.38 19.70
C GLN A 16 2.52 19.48 18.37
N VAL A 17 3.23 19.62 17.24
CA VAL A 17 2.63 19.58 15.91
C VAL A 17 1.91 18.25 15.70
N ALA A 18 2.57 17.12 16.01
CA ALA A 18 2.00 15.80 15.85
C ALA A 18 0.72 15.60 16.69
N LYS A 19 0.70 16.08 17.94
CA LYS A 19 -0.51 16.07 18.79
C LYS A 19 -1.62 16.90 18.17
N ALA A 20 -1.33 18.12 17.72
CA ALA A 20 -2.32 18.99 17.08
C ALA A 20 -2.89 18.41 15.78
N VAL A 21 -2.10 17.64 15.02
CA VAL A 21 -2.59 16.90 13.84
C VAL A 21 -3.53 15.75 14.26
N LEU A 22 -3.21 15.02 15.32
CA LEU A 22 -4.06 13.94 15.84
C LEU A 22 -5.37 14.48 16.45
N ASP A 23 -5.31 15.63 17.10
CA ASP A 23 -6.45 16.34 17.68
C ASP A 23 -7.19 17.22 16.67
N GLY A 24 -6.83 17.12 15.38
CA GLY A 24 -7.34 17.95 14.30
C GLY A 24 -8.86 17.87 14.15
N SER A 25 -9.46 18.98 13.71
CA SER A 25 -10.92 19.07 13.52
C SER A 25 -11.40 18.20 12.36
N GLN A 26 -12.66 17.74 12.45
CA GLN A 26 -13.31 16.99 11.38
C GLN A 26 -13.30 17.74 10.05
N GLN A 27 -13.42 19.07 10.07
CA GLN A 27 -13.39 19.92 8.88
C GLN A 27 -12.09 19.78 8.08
N TRP A 28 -10.94 19.70 8.78
CA TRP A 28 -9.67 19.50 8.09
C TRP A 28 -9.57 18.08 7.51
N LEU A 29 -10.03 17.05 8.24
CA LEU A 29 -10.07 15.68 7.74
C LEU A 29 -10.95 15.55 6.48
N ASP A 30 -12.06 16.28 6.45
CA ASP A 30 -12.97 16.28 5.31
C ASP A 30 -12.33 16.98 4.10
N GLU A 31 -11.64 18.10 4.30
CA GLU A 31 -10.87 18.78 3.25
C GLU A 31 -9.73 17.90 2.72
N TYR A 32 -9.02 17.23 3.62
CA TYR A 32 -7.96 16.29 3.29
C TYR A 32 -8.48 15.17 2.39
N ASP A 33 -9.58 14.53 2.77
CA ASP A 33 -10.22 13.50 1.96
C ASP A 33 -10.72 14.04 0.62
N ARG A 34 -11.36 15.21 0.62
CA ARG A 34 -11.89 15.85 -0.59
C ARG A 34 -10.79 16.08 -1.62
N VAL A 35 -9.67 16.68 -1.21
CA VAL A 35 -8.55 16.97 -2.11
C VAL A 35 -7.90 15.67 -2.61
N THR A 36 -7.74 14.69 -1.73
CA THR A 36 -7.09 13.43 -2.12
C THR A 36 -7.94 12.61 -3.09
N MET A 37 -9.27 12.62 -2.92
CA MET A 37 -10.20 11.95 -3.84
C MET A 37 -10.36 12.70 -5.17
N ALA A 38 -10.39 14.03 -5.16
CA ALA A 38 -10.48 14.82 -6.39
C ALA A 38 -9.30 14.56 -7.36
N ALA A 39 -8.13 14.20 -6.83
CA ALA A 39 -6.97 13.84 -7.63
C ALA A 39 -7.01 12.41 -8.22
N ASN A 40 -7.99 11.59 -7.83
CA ASN A 40 -8.12 10.20 -8.26
C ASN A 40 -9.57 9.86 -8.69
N PRO A 41 -10.06 10.38 -9.83
CA PRO A 41 -11.46 10.20 -10.25
C PRO A 41 -11.88 8.73 -10.37
N ALA A 42 -11.02 7.87 -10.93
CA ALA A 42 -11.30 6.44 -11.06
C ALA A 42 -11.50 5.71 -9.71
N ILE A 43 -10.93 6.25 -8.62
CA ILE A 43 -11.16 5.77 -7.26
C ILE A 43 -12.45 6.37 -6.70
N ALA A 44 -12.67 7.67 -6.95
CA ALA A 44 -13.81 8.41 -6.45
C ALA A 44 -15.16 7.92 -7.01
N ASP A 45 -15.18 7.38 -8.22
CA ASP A 45 -16.39 6.89 -8.90
C ASP A 45 -16.96 5.59 -8.29
N ASP A 46 -16.16 4.82 -7.54
CA ASP A 46 -16.60 3.67 -6.75
C ASP A 46 -16.67 4.07 -5.25
N PRO A 47 -17.87 4.27 -4.67
CA PRO A 47 -18.01 4.73 -3.28
C PRO A 47 -17.35 3.80 -2.25
N VAL A 48 -17.32 2.50 -2.52
CA VAL A 48 -16.70 1.52 -1.62
C VAL A 48 -15.18 1.65 -1.67
N LEU A 49 -14.63 1.78 -2.88
CA LEU A 49 -13.19 1.97 -3.07
C LEU A 49 -12.72 3.33 -2.53
N ALA A 50 -13.50 4.39 -2.75
CA ALA A 50 -13.24 5.72 -2.22
C ALA A 50 -13.17 5.71 -0.69
N GLU A 51 -14.15 5.09 -0.03
CA GLU A 51 -14.17 4.99 1.44
C GLU A 51 -12.99 4.16 1.98
N ALA A 52 -12.69 3.02 1.35
CA ALA A 52 -11.53 2.21 1.72
C ALA A 52 -10.21 2.98 1.55
N THR A 53 -10.09 3.77 0.47
CA THR A 53 -8.91 4.61 0.23
C THR A 53 -8.77 5.70 1.28
N ARG A 54 -9.86 6.41 1.63
CA ARG A 54 -9.84 7.41 2.72
C ARG A 54 -9.36 6.81 4.03
N ARG A 55 -9.87 5.64 4.43
CA ARG A 55 -9.43 4.94 5.64
C ARG A 55 -7.94 4.59 5.59
N SER A 56 -7.46 4.08 4.46
CA SER A 56 -6.03 3.77 4.29
C SER A 56 -5.15 5.01 4.43
N ILE A 57 -5.54 6.14 3.82
CA ILE A 57 -4.74 7.37 3.90
C ILE A 57 -4.75 7.92 5.33
N ARG A 58 -5.93 7.99 5.95
CA ARG A 58 -6.07 8.45 7.35
C ARG A 58 -5.28 7.57 8.31
N SER A 59 -5.32 6.25 8.14
CA SER A 59 -4.51 5.30 8.91
C SER A 59 -3.01 5.61 8.80
N SER A 60 -2.49 5.85 7.59
CA SER A 60 -1.08 6.22 7.39
C SER A 60 -0.71 7.56 8.01
N LEU A 61 -1.60 8.55 7.97
CA LEU A 61 -1.40 9.84 8.61
C LEU A 61 -1.34 9.73 10.14
N ILE A 62 -2.31 9.01 10.73
CA ILE A 62 -2.37 8.75 12.18
C ILE A 62 -1.13 7.98 12.63
N HIS A 63 -0.73 6.94 11.89
CA HIS A 63 0.46 6.14 12.19
C HIS A 63 1.72 6.99 12.25
N TRP A 64 1.94 7.85 11.25
CA TRP A 64 3.13 8.71 11.22
C TRP A 64 3.09 9.81 12.30
N ALA A 65 1.93 10.41 12.55
CA ALA A 65 1.77 11.41 13.60
C ALA A 65 1.99 10.79 15.00
N ALA A 66 1.40 9.62 15.29
CA ALA A 66 1.58 8.92 16.56
C ALA A 66 3.05 8.52 16.81
N ALA A 67 3.76 8.11 15.75
CA ALA A 67 5.19 7.85 15.83
C ALA A 67 5.98 9.12 16.21
N ASN A 68 5.65 10.27 15.64
CA ASN A 68 6.27 11.56 16.01
C ASN A 68 5.84 12.06 17.39
N VAL A 69 4.66 11.67 17.89
CA VAL A 69 4.31 11.90 19.30
C VAL A 69 5.19 11.07 20.22
N SER A 70 5.62 9.87 19.82
CA SER A 70 6.39 8.97 20.68
C SER A 70 7.89 9.25 20.60
N ASN A 71 8.43 9.29 19.38
CA ASN A 71 9.85 9.47 19.06
C ASN A 71 10.01 10.53 17.95
N PRO A 72 9.98 11.83 18.31
CA PRO A 72 9.92 12.93 17.36
C PRO A 72 11.07 12.93 16.35
N GLY A 73 10.74 13.01 15.05
CA GLY A 73 11.73 13.13 13.99
C GLY A 73 12.56 11.88 13.71
N ALA A 74 12.25 10.75 14.37
CA ALA A 74 12.89 9.47 14.11
C ALA A 74 12.38 8.81 12.81
N PRO A 75 13.07 7.77 12.29
CA PRO A 75 12.52 6.94 11.23
C PRO A 75 11.22 6.28 11.69
N VAL A 76 10.22 6.27 10.81
CA VAL A 76 8.92 5.65 11.08
C VAL A 76 8.81 4.38 10.24
N ALA A 77 8.46 3.27 10.89
CA ALA A 77 8.24 2.00 10.20
C ALA A 77 7.09 2.12 9.18
N PRO A 78 7.17 1.42 8.03
CA PRO A 78 6.14 1.48 7.00
C PRO A 78 4.78 1.00 7.54
N ASN A 79 3.69 1.64 7.09
CA ASN A 79 2.34 1.23 7.48
C ASN A 79 1.85 0.08 6.59
N LEU A 80 2.09 -1.15 7.04
CA LEU A 80 1.64 -2.38 6.37
C LEU A 80 0.44 -3.02 7.08
N GLY A 81 -0.41 -2.19 7.69
CA GLY A 81 -1.64 -2.61 8.35
C GLY A 81 -2.67 -3.21 7.38
N PRO A 82 -3.81 -3.67 7.92
CA PRO A 82 -4.86 -4.28 7.12
C PRO A 82 -5.49 -3.30 6.11
N GLU A 83 -5.63 -2.02 6.43
CA GLU A 83 -6.27 -1.04 5.54
C GLU A 83 -5.44 -0.79 4.27
N PRO A 84 -4.13 -0.44 4.33
CA PRO A 84 -3.32 -0.24 3.13
C PRO A 84 -3.18 -1.49 2.26
N LEU A 85 -3.15 -2.69 2.86
CA LEU A 85 -3.11 -3.93 2.10
C LEU A 85 -4.46 -4.29 1.47
N SER A 86 -5.57 -4.04 2.16
CA SER A 86 -6.91 -4.28 1.61
C SER A 86 -7.17 -3.43 0.38
N ILE A 87 -6.86 -2.12 0.44
CA ILE A 87 -7.07 -1.24 -0.71
C ILE A 87 -6.20 -1.65 -1.89
N ALA A 88 -4.93 -2.01 -1.66
CA ALA A 88 -4.04 -2.48 -2.72
C ALA A 88 -4.59 -3.72 -3.44
N ARG A 89 -5.13 -4.70 -2.69
CA ARG A 89 -5.79 -5.88 -3.28
C ARG A 89 -7.01 -5.50 -4.10
N ASP A 90 -7.82 -4.57 -3.58
CA ASP A 90 -9.04 -4.12 -4.26
C ASP A 90 -8.77 -3.37 -5.56
N MET A 91 -7.67 -2.61 -5.63
CA MET A 91 -7.21 -1.97 -6.86
C MET A 91 -6.75 -3.01 -7.89
N VAL A 92 -5.97 -4.01 -7.47
CA VAL A 92 -5.52 -5.11 -8.34
C VAL A 92 -6.71 -5.88 -8.90
N ARG A 93 -7.72 -6.19 -8.08
CA ARG A 93 -8.95 -6.88 -8.52
C ARG A 93 -9.75 -6.10 -9.57
N ARG A 94 -9.67 -4.77 -9.54
CA ARG A 94 -10.35 -3.87 -10.47
C ARG A 94 -9.49 -3.49 -11.68
N GLY A 95 -8.26 -3.99 -11.76
CA GLY A 95 -7.32 -3.63 -12.84
C GLY A 95 -6.87 -2.17 -12.81
N LEU A 96 -6.93 -1.53 -11.64
CA LEU A 96 -6.53 -0.13 -11.44
C LEU A 96 -5.05 -0.02 -11.08
N ASP A 97 -4.45 1.11 -11.44
CA ASP A 97 -3.10 1.44 -11.02
C ASP A 97 -3.01 1.60 -9.49
N PRO A 98 -1.86 1.32 -8.87
CA PRO A 98 -1.67 1.51 -7.44
C PRO A 98 -1.91 2.95 -7.00
N PHE A 99 -2.60 3.12 -5.87
CA PHE A 99 -2.79 4.43 -5.27
C PHE A 99 -1.45 5.05 -4.88
N THR A 100 -1.30 6.35 -5.16
CA THR A 100 -0.12 7.12 -4.78
C THR A 100 -0.38 7.99 -3.55
N PHE A 101 0.50 7.85 -2.55
CA PHE A 101 0.48 8.69 -1.36
C PHE A 101 0.95 10.14 -1.62
N ARG A 102 1.40 10.49 -2.82
CA ARG A 102 2.00 11.80 -3.10
C ARG A 102 1.04 12.97 -2.87
N ILE A 103 -0.23 12.82 -3.28
CA ILE A 103 -1.25 13.86 -3.08
C ILE A 103 -1.56 13.99 -1.59
N ALA A 104 -1.80 12.87 -0.93
CA ALA A 104 -2.00 12.78 0.52
C ALA A 104 -0.84 13.41 1.31
N GLN A 105 0.40 13.14 0.93
CA GLN A 105 1.60 13.74 1.52
C GLN A 105 1.62 15.26 1.31
N THR A 106 1.31 15.73 0.10
CA THR A 106 1.32 17.17 -0.21
C THR A 106 0.31 17.95 0.65
N VAL A 107 -0.91 17.43 0.78
CA VAL A 107 -1.95 18.08 1.58
C VAL A 107 -1.62 18.00 3.07
N GLY A 108 -1.16 16.84 3.54
CA GLY A 108 -0.74 16.64 4.94
C GLY A 108 0.43 17.54 5.31
N TRP A 109 1.38 17.74 4.38
CA TRP A 109 2.52 18.62 4.59
C TRP A 109 2.11 20.09 4.73
N ARG A 110 1.12 20.57 3.95
CA ARG A 110 0.60 21.94 4.08
C ARG A 110 -0.02 22.18 5.46
N LEU A 111 -0.79 21.22 5.96
CA LEU A 111 -1.33 21.30 7.32
C LEU A 111 -0.20 21.34 8.35
N TRP A 112 0.76 20.42 8.24
CA TRP A 112 1.89 20.33 9.16
C TRP A 112 2.63 21.67 9.26
N MET A 113 2.92 22.30 8.12
CA MET A 113 3.51 23.64 8.08
C MET A 113 2.63 24.67 8.77
N GLY A 114 1.33 24.71 8.47
CA GLY A 114 0.40 25.67 9.08
C GLY A 114 0.36 25.57 10.61
N VAL A 115 0.36 24.34 11.15
CA VAL A 115 0.41 24.10 12.60
C VAL A 115 1.76 24.53 13.17
N ALA A 116 2.88 24.19 12.52
CA ALA A 116 4.22 24.58 12.98
C ALA A 116 4.40 26.10 13.07
N PHE A 117 3.94 26.85 12.07
CA PHE A 117 3.94 28.32 12.09
C PHE A 117 3.03 28.92 13.17
N GLY A 118 2.03 28.18 13.64
CA GLY A 118 1.20 28.58 14.78
C GLY A 118 1.87 28.38 16.14
N LEU A 119 2.92 27.56 16.22
CA LEU A 119 3.59 27.18 17.47
C LEU A 119 4.92 27.92 17.71
N THR A 120 5.59 28.36 16.65
CA THR A 120 6.83 29.14 16.76
C THR A 120 6.99 30.11 15.59
N SER A 121 7.74 31.18 15.80
CA SER A 121 8.17 32.13 14.78
C SER A 121 9.69 32.18 14.63
N ASP A 122 10.42 31.31 15.34
CA ASP A 122 11.87 31.22 15.24
C ASP A 122 12.25 30.52 13.92
N PRO A 123 13.00 31.20 13.02
CA PRO A 123 13.35 30.65 11.72
C PRO A 123 14.31 29.46 11.80
N ASP A 124 15.17 29.39 12.83
CA ASP A 124 16.11 28.28 12.99
C ASP A 124 15.39 27.03 13.50
N GLU A 125 14.45 27.18 14.45
CA GLU A 125 13.58 26.08 14.91
C GLU A 125 12.72 25.53 13.76
N LEU A 126 12.11 26.42 12.96
CA LEU A 126 11.27 26.02 11.82
C LEU A 126 12.07 25.31 10.74
N ARG A 127 13.28 25.80 10.43
CA ARG A 127 14.17 25.15 9.45
C ARG A 127 14.48 23.72 9.87
N GLU A 128 14.96 23.53 11.10
CA GLU A 128 15.30 22.20 11.61
C GLU A 128 14.07 21.28 11.66
N LEU A 129 12.93 21.78 12.14
CA LEU A 129 11.68 21.04 12.19
C LEU A 129 11.29 20.51 10.82
N PHE A 130 11.28 21.37 9.80
CA PHE A 130 10.87 20.98 8.45
C PHE A 130 11.87 20.04 7.78
N GLU A 131 13.17 20.26 7.95
CA GLU A 131 14.20 19.36 7.41
C GLU A 131 14.05 17.94 7.98
N VAL A 132 13.92 17.82 9.30
CA VAL A 132 13.80 16.52 9.99
C VAL A 132 12.48 15.82 9.62
N THR A 133 11.37 16.55 9.68
CA THR A 133 10.04 15.96 9.47
C THR A 133 9.76 15.65 8.00
N TYR A 134 10.27 16.46 7.05
CA TYR A 134 10.14 16.19 5.63
C TYR A 134 10.91 14.93 5.21
N ARG A 135 12.12 14.75 5.75
CA ARG A 135 12.88 13.50 5.56
C ARG A 135 12.11 12.31 6.12
N SER A 136 11.64 12.41 7.37
CA SER A 136 10.88 11.34 8.04
C SER A 136 9.63 10.93 7.25
N ILE A 137 8.79 11.88 6.82
CA ILE A 137 7.56 11.56 6.09
C ILE A 137 7.84 10.99 4.70
N SER A 138 8.87 11.50 4.01
CA SER A 138 9.22 11.04 2.66
C SER A 138 9.70 9.59 2.68
N GLU A 139 10.62 9.25 3.59
CA GLU A 139 11.10 7.88 3.76
C GLU A 139 9.98 6.94 4.23
N PHE A 140 9.10 7.40 5.13
CA PHE A 140 7.94 6.63 5.57
C PHE A 140 6.99 6.29 4.41
N VAL A 141 6.66 7.28 3.58
CA VAL A 141 5.76 7.10 2.43
C VAL A 141 6.39 6.17 1.38
N GLU A 142 7.68 6.35 1.10
CA GLU A 142 8.43 5.49 0.17
C GLU A 142 8.48 4.05 0.68
N ALA A 143 8.86 3.84 1.94
CA ALA A 143 8.92 2.52 2.56
C ALA A 143 7.54 1.84 2.61
N THR A 144 6.48 2.61 2.90
CA THR A 144 5.10 2.09 2.90
C THR A 144 4.69 1.65 1.50
N SER A 145 4.94 2.48 0.49
CA SER A 145 4.63 2.17 -0.91
C SER A 145 5.39 0.93 -1.39
N ALA A 146 6.69 0.86 -1.11
CA ALA A 146 7.54 -0.27 -1.45
C ALA A 146 7.11 -1.56 -0.73
N GLY A 147 6.76 -1.47 0.56
CA GLY A 147 6.30 -2.61 1.34
C GLY A 147 4.96 -3.18 0.85
N ILE A 148 4.02 -2.31 0.47
CA ILE A 148 2.75 -2.71 -0.16
C ILE A 148 3.04 -3.41 -1.50
N ALA A 149 3.87 -2.82 -2.36
CA ALA A 149 4.22 -3.41 -3.66
C ALA A 149 4.87 -4.79 -3.50
N ALA A 150 5.80 -4.94 -2.55
CA ALA A 150 6.44 -6.22 -2.25
C ALA A 150 5.45 -7.26 -1.72
N GLN A 151 4.48 -6.86 -0.90
CA GLN A 151 3.41 -7.75 -0.43
C GLN A 151 2.52 -8.22 -1.58
N MET A 152 2.12 -7.31 -2.48
CA MET A 152 1.32 -7.67 -3.66
C MET A 152 2.08 -8.61 -4.60
N GLN A 153 3.39 -8.43 -4.75
CA GLN A 153 4.21 -9.34 -5.53
C GLN A 153 4.28 -10.74 -4.89
N ARG A 154 4.48 -10.82 -3.57
CA ARG A 154 4.45 -12.11 -2.85
C ARG A 154 3.14 -12.86 -3.04
N GLU A 155 2.01 -12.16 -2.86
CA GLU A 155 0.68 -12.75 -3.04
C GLU A 155 0.48 -13.28 -4.47
N ARG A 156 0.96 -12.55 -5.49
CA ARG A 156 0.93 -13.01 -6.89
C ARG A 156 1.80 -14.25 -7.11
N ASP A 157 3.02 -14.26 -6.58
CA ASP A 157 3.95 -15.38 -6.73
C ASP A 157 3.44 -16.66 -6.04
N GLU A 158 2.74 -16.51 -4.91
CA GLU A 158 2.09 -17.63 -4.19
C GLU A 158 0.95 -18.23 -5.02
N LEU A 159 0.09 -17.39 -5.60
CA LEU A 159 -0.99 -17.84 -6.49
C LEU A 159 -0.46 -18.54 -7.74
N ALA A 160 0.62 -18.02 -8.33
CA ALA A 160 1.28 -18.63 -9.48
C ALA A 160 1.86 -20.00 -9.11
N ARG A 161 2.57 -20.11 -7.98
CA ARG A 161 3.14 -21.38 -7.50
C ARG A 161 2.07 -22.43 -7.21
N GLY A 162 0.96 -22.06 -6.57
CA GLY A 162 -0.18 -22.95 -6.35
C GLY A 162 -0.76 -23.48 -7.67
N THR A 163 -0.98 -22.57 -8.62
CA THR A 163 -1.47 -22.94 -9.97
C THR A 163 -0.50 -23.88 -10.69
N HIS A 164 0.81 -23.64 -10.60
CA HIS A 164 1.82 -24.51 -11.20
C HIS A 164 1.90 -25.88 -10.53
N ALA A 165 1.76 -25.95 -9.20
CA ALA A 165 1.71 -27.21 -8.46
C ALA A 165 0.48 -28.04 -8.85
N GLU A 166 -0.71 -27.42 -8.89
CA GLU A 166 -1.94 -28.08 -9.34
C GLU A 166 -1.85 -28.58 -10.78
N ARG A 167 -1.27 -27.79 -11.70
CA ARG A 167 -1.04 -28.21 -13.09
C ARG A 167 -0.06 -29.38 -13.19
N ARG A 168 1.00 -29.40 -12.38
CA ARG A 168 1.97 -30.51 -12.35
C ARG A 168 1.35 -31.79 -11.80
N GLU A 169 0.55 -31.72 -10.74
CA GLU A 169 -0.17 -32.86 -10.19
C GLU A 169 -1.12 -33.48 -11.23
N VAL A 170 -1.91 -32.65 -11.92
CA VAL A 170 -2.80 -33.13 -12.99
C VAL A 170 -2.01 -33.73 -14.15
N THR A 171 -0.88 -33.13 -14.54
CA THR A 171 -0.01 -33.68 -15.59
C THR A 171 0.58 -35.02 -15.19
N ALA A 172 1.04 -35.17 -13.94
CA ALA A 172 1.53 -36.43 -13.39
C ALA A 172 0.44 -37.51 -13.38
N LEU A 173 -0.77 -37.19 -12.93
CA LEU A 173 -1.90 -38.13 -12.94
C LEU A 173 -2.30 -38.58 -14.36
N ILE A 174 -2.17 -37.70 -15.36
CA ILE A 174 -2.38 -38.06 -16.78
C ILE A 174 -1.24 -38.98 -17.28
N LEU A 175 0.01 -38.69 -16.92
CA LEU A 175 1.17 -39.48 -17.31
C LEU A 175 1.23 -40.86 -16.62
N ASP A 176 0.75 -40.95 -15.37
CA ASP A 176 0.68 -42.17 -14.56
C ASP A 176 -0.54 -43.05 -14.92
N GLY A 177 -1.36 -42.64 -15.89
CA GLY A 177 -2.50 -43.42 -16.39
C GLY A 177 -3.68 -43.50 -15.43
N ALA A 178 -3.75 -42.61 -14.42
CA ALA A 178 -4.86 -42.57 -13.48
C ALA A 178 -6.15 -42.08 -14.18
N PRO A 179 -7.33 -42.65 -13.88
CA PRO A 179 -8.58 -42.27 -14.53
C PRO A 179 -9.04 -40.87 -14.08
N ILE A 180 -8.56 -39.83 -14.76
CA ILE A 180 -9.08 -38.47 -14.68
C ILE A 180 -10.12 -38.25 -15.78
N SER A 181 -11.28 -37.70 -15.42
CA SER A 181 -12.28 -37.29 -16.40
C SER A 181 -11.77 -36.10 -17.22
N ARG A 182 -11.95 -36.17 -18.55
CA ARG A 182 -11.49 -35.15 -19.51
C ARG A 182 -11.94 -33.72 -19.14
N GLN A 183 -13.17 -33.58 -18.67
CA GLN A 183 -13.73 -32.30 -18.24
C GLN A 183 -12.97 -31.69 -17.05
N ARG A 184 -12.44 -32.52 -16.15
CA ARG A 184 -11.64 -32.07 -14.99
C ARG A 184 -10.22 -31.68 -15.38
N ALA A 185 -9.64 -32.34 -16.40
CA ALA A 185 -8.35 -31.98 -16.95
C ALA A 185 -8.38 -30.65 -17.72
N GLU A 186 -9.39 -30.44 -18.57
CA GLU A 186 -9.53 -29.22 -19.39
C GLU A 186 -9.76 -27.97 -18.53
N VAL A 187 -10.62 -28.06 -17.50
CA VAL A 187 -10.90 -26.95 -16.58
C VAL A 187 -9.66 -26.55 -15.75
N ARG A 188 -8.83 -27.50 -15.34
CA ARG A 188 -7.66 -27.24 -14.49
C ARG A 188 -6.39 -26.87 -15.27
N LEU A 189 -6.24 -27.37 -16.49
CA LEU A 189 -5.08 -27.08 -17.34
C LEU A 189 -5.27 -25.83 -18.21
N GLY A 190 -6.49 -25.33 -18.37
CA GLY A 190 -6.78 -24.14 -19.17
C GLY A 190 -6.57 -24.33 -20.68
N ILE A 191 -6.55 -25.58 -21.14
CA ILE A 191 -6.42 -25.98 -22.54
C ILE A 191 -7.52 -26.97 -22.90
N ARG A 192 -8.08 -26.83 -24.11
CA ARG A 192 -9.06 -27.79 -24.65
C ARG A 192 -8.30 -29.01 -25.15
N ALA A 193 -8.50 -30.18 -24.54
CA ALA A 193 -7.81 -31.40 -24.95
C ALA A 193 -8.37 -31.83 -26.31
N GLN A 194 -7.54 -31.79 -27.36
CA GLN A 194 -7.91 -32.35 -28.65
C GLN A 194 -7.77 -33.88 -28.63
N PRO A 195 -8.66 -34.65 -29.28
CA PRO A 195 -8.50 -36.10 -29.35
C PRO A 195 -7.27 -36.41 -30.20
N HIS A 196 -6.22 -36.94 -29.59
CA HIS A 196 -5.14 -37.58 -30.34
C HIS A 196 -5.65 -38.91 -30.89
N THR A 197 -6.00 -38.94 -32.17
CA THR A 197 -6.24 -40.19 -32.91
C THR A 197 -4.93 -40.94 -33.04
N TYR A 198 -4.69 -41.90 -32.13
CA TYR A 198 -3.58 -42.85 -32.25
C TYR A 198 -3.87 -43.82 -33.41
N ARG A 199 -3.35 -43.50 -34.60
CA ARG A 199 -3.42 -44.38 -35.78
C ARG A 199 -2.32 -45.44 -35.64
N ARG A 200 -2.69 -46.59 -35.08
CA ARG A 200 -1.87 -47.81 -35.00
C ARG A 200 -1.50 -48.22 -36.44
N ARG A 201 -0.25 -47.96 -36.88
CA ARG A 201 0.29 -48.63 -38.08
C ARG A 201 0.65 -50.05 -37.67
N HIS A 202 -0.18 -51.00 -38.07
CA HIS A 202 0.28 -52.35 -38.37
C HIS A 202 1.30 -52.26 -39.51
N LEU A 203 2.49 -52.80 -39.30
CA LEU A 203 3.31 -53.38 -40.36
C LEU A 203 3.90 -54.67 -39.81
N GLU A 204 3.87 -55.66 -40.70
CA GLU A 204 4.14 -57.08 -40.56
C GLU A 204 5.59 -57.41 -40.16
#